data_AF-A0A9E3GZL4-F1
#
_entry.id   AF-A0A9E3GZL4-F1
#
_cell.length_a   1.000
_cell.length_b   1.000
_cell.length_c   1.000
_cell.angle_alpha   90.00
_cell.angle_beta   90.00
_cell.angle_gamma   90.00
#
_symmetry.space_group_name_H-M   'P 1'
#
loop_
_entity.id
_entity.type
_entity.pdbx_description
1 polymer ?
#
loop_
_entity_poly.entity_id
_entity_poly.type
_entity_poly.pdbx_seq_one_letter_code
_entity_poly.pdbx_strand_id
1 'polypeptide(L)'
;MATTPKKAAAAKKPAAAKKAAPAPATRAPTPTAAPDGRVITVLAPANPKRTGSAAHGRFALYETGMTVAAFIAAGGQRIDVAYDAAHGFIRVDPAA
;
A
#
# COMPACT_ATOMS: atom_id res chain seq x y z
N MET A 1 -12.38 44.65 -37.77
CA MET A 1 -11.27 44.21 -36.89
C MET A 1 -11.89 43.77 -35.57
N ALA A 2 -12.32 42.51 -35.51
CA ALA A 2 -13.08 41.97 -34.38
C ALA A 2 -12.25 40.87 -33.70
N THR A 3 -12.06 41.10 -32.41
CA THR A 3 -11.51 40.33 -31.29
C THR A 3 -11.45 38.80 -31.40
N THR A 4 -10.28 38.27 -31.02
CA THR A 4 -9.85 36.90 -30.76
C THR A 4 -10.72 36.13 -29.75
N PRO A 5 -11.01 34.82 -29.93
CA PRO A 5 -11.48 33.98 -28.85
C PRO A 5 -10.32 33.21 -28.18
N LYS A 6 -10.09 33.56 -26.92
CA LYS A 6 -9.28 32.86 -25.92
C LYS A 6 -9.87 31.46 -25.67
N LYS A 7 -9.18 30.42 -26.13
CA LYS A 7 -9.54 29.01 -25.91
C LYS A 7 -9.41 28.67 -24.42
N ALA A 8 -10.50 28.19 -23.87
CA ALA A 8 -10.71 27.78 -22.50
C ALA A 8 -9.84 26.59 -22.06
N ALA A 9 -9.45 26.58 -20.78
CA ALA A 9 -9.75 25.51 -19.82
C ALA A 9 -8.90 25.66 -18.55
N ALA A 10 -9.40 26.41 -17.57
CA ALA A 10 -8.91 26.38 -16.20
C ALA A 10 -10.13 26.37 -15.26
N ALA A 11 -10.49 25.20 -14.72
CA ALA A 11 -11.23 25.08 -13.46
C ALA A 11 -11.42 23.60 -13.01
N LYS A 12 -10.77 23.27 -11.89
CA LYS A 12 -11.34 22.64 -10.68
C LYS A 12 -12.11 21.30 -10.80
N LYS A 13 -11.42 20.25 -10.31
CA LYS A 13 -11.89 19.15 -9.43
C LYS A 13 -13.37 19.17 -9.02
N PRO A 14 -14.09 18.05 -9.22
CA PRO A 14 -15.10 17.58 -8.29
C PRO A 14 -14.53 16.43 -7.45
N ALA A 15 -14.56 16.63 -6.13
CA ALA A 15 -14.43 15.57 -5.15
C ALA A 15 -15.74 14.76 -5.09
N ALA A 16 -15.59 13.49 -4.72
CA ALA A 16 -16.58 12.64 -4.05
C ALA A 16 -17.84 12.20 -4.82
N ALA A 17 -17.75 11.03 -5.44
CA ALA A 17 -18.81 10.03 -5.35
C ALA A 17 -18.26 8.83 -4.56
N LYS A 18 -18.45 8.89 -3.23
CA LYS A 18 -18.08 7.85 -2.28
C LYS A 18 -19.07 6.68 -2.46
N LYS A 19 -18.79 5.77 -3.39
CA LYS A 19 -19.47 4.47 -3.42
C LYS A 19 -19.01 3.73 -2.19
N ALA A 20 -19.91 3.53 -1.23
CA ALA A 20 -19.63 2.84 0.03
C ALA A 20 -18.93 1.50 -0.29
N ALA A 21 -17.69 1.37 0.17
CA ALA A 21 -16.99 0.10 0.13
C ALA A 21 -17.83 -0.90 0.93
N PRO A 22 -18.10 -2.11 0.41
CA PRO A 22 -18.65 -3.16 1.26
C PRO A 22 -17.72 -3.33 2.46
N ALA A 23 -18.30 -3.41 3.66
CA ALA A 23 -17.55 -3.66 4.89
C ALA A 23 -16.59 -4.84 4.67
N PRO A 24 -15.31 -4.74 5.11
CA PRO A 24 -14.40 -5.86 4.97
C PRO A 24 -15.00 -7.03 5.75
N ALA A 25 -15.42 -8.06 5.04
CA ALA A 25 -15.84 -9.31 5.64
C ALA A 25 -14.68 -9.79 6.51
N THR A 26 -14.90 -9.83 7.82
CA THR A 26 -13.95 -10.36 8.80
C THR A 26 -13.84 -11.85 8.58
N ARG A 27 -13.00 -12.24 7.62
CA ARG A 27 -12.54 -13.62 7.48
C ARG A 27 -11.66 -13.90 8.69
N ALA A 28 -12.07 -14.88 9.49
CA ALA A 28 -11.24 -15.39 10.58
C ALA A 28 -9.84 -15.73 10.04
N PRO A 29 -8.76 -15.38 10.75
CA PRO A 29 -7.41 -15.76 10.34
C PRO A 29 -7.32 -17.28 10.31
N THR A 30 -7.14 -17.87 9.13
CA THR A 30 -6.77 -19.29 8.98
C THR A 30 -5.42 -19.55 9.67
N PRO A 31 -5.25 -20.69 10.36
CA PRO A 31 -4.09 -20.95 11.19
C PRO A 31 -2.79 -21.00 10.36
N THR A 32 -1.84 -20.19 10.80
CA THR A 32 -0.39 -20.13 10.55
C THR A 32 0.17 -21.25 9.66
N ALA A 33 0.39 -20.92 8.38
CA ALA A 33 1.54 -21.46 7.67
C ALA A 33 2.79 -21.09 8.47
N ALA A 34 3.76 -22.02 8.58
CA ALA A 34 4.99 -21.86 9.35
C ALA A 34 5.52 -20.42 9.35
N PRO A 35 5.98 -19.90 10.51
CA PRO A 35 6.38 -18.50 10.62
C PRO A 35 7.42 -18.21 9.54
N ASP A 36 7.01 -17.36 8.60
CA ASP A 36 7.89 -16.84 7.59
C ASP A 36 8.91 -15.94 8.28
N GLY A 37 10.04 -16.54 8.66
CA GLY A 37 11.08 -15.90 9.47
C GLY A 37 11.86 -14.84 8.70
N ARG A 38 11.59 -14.65 7.41
CA ARG A 38 12.23 -13.63 6.60
C ARG A 38 12.00 -12.25 7.22
N VAL A 39 13.07 -11.47 7.35
CA VAL A 39 13.06 -10.16 8.00
C VAL A 39 12.88 -9.08 6.94
N ILE A 40 11.97 -8.15 7.18
CA ILE A 40 11.68 -7.01 6.32
C ILE A 40 12.51 -5.81 6.79
N THR A 41 13.15 -5.14 5.84
CA THR A 41 13.81 -3.84 6.02
C THR A 41 13.14 -2.83 5.09
N VAL A 42 12.62 -1.72 5.64
CA VAL A 42 12.03 -0.68 4.80
C VAL A 42 13.15 0.18 4.21
N LEU A 43 13.21 0.26 2.89
CA LEU A 43 14.19 1.06 2.15
C LEU A 43 13.61 2.38 1.67
N ALA A 44 12.29 2.47 1.51
CA ALA A 44 11.63 3.68 1.08
C ALA A 44 11.71 4.77 2.16
N PRO A 45 12.14 6.00 1.82
CA PRO A 45 12.23 7.10 2.78
C PRO A 45 10.85 7.60 3.24
N ALA A 46 9.81 7.33 2.45
CA ALA A 46 8.42 7.62 2.74
C ALA A 46 7.52 6.62 2.02
N ASN A 47 6.24 6.54 2.39
CA ASN A 47 5.27 5.65 1.75
C ASN A 47 5.08 6.03 0.27
N PRO A 48 5.53 5.21 -0.70
CA PRO A 48 5.45 5.54 -2.12
C PRO A 48 4.02 5.35 -2.67
N LYS A 49 3.11 4.77 -1.87
CA LYS A 49 1.74 4.50 -2.28
C LYS A 49 0.92 5.78 -2.21
N ARG A 50 -0.07 5.88 -3.09
CA ARG A 50 -1.01 7.00 -3.11
C ARG A 50 -1.84 7.05 -1.82
N THR A 51 -1.81 8.19 -1.12
CA THR A 51 -2.62 8.44 0.09
C THR A 51 -4.10 8.14 -0.17
N GLY A 52 -4.74 7.44 0.78
CA GLY A 52 -6.14 7.00 0.67
C GLY A 52 -6.36 5.70 -0.12
N SER A 53 -5.30 5.08 -0.66
CA SER A 53 -5.37 3.72 -1.23
C SER A 53 -5.22 2.64 -0.16
N ALA A 54 -5.75 1.44 -0.43
CA ALA A 54 -5.58 0.29 0.47
C ALA A 54 -4.10 -0.13 0.62
N ALA A 55 -3.30 0.06 -0.43
CA ALA A 55 -1.85 -0.20 -0.39
C ALA A 55 -1.12 0.80 0.52
N HIS A 56 -1.57 2.05 0.59
CA HIS A 56 -1.00 3.02 1.54
C HIS A 56 -1.20 2.60 2.99
N GLY A 57 -2.39 2.09 3.32
CA GLY A 57 -2.66 1.55 4.66
C GLY A 57 -1.80 0.33 4.99
N ARG A 58 -1.67 -0.61 4.05
CA ARG A 58 -0.83 -1.82 4.24
C ARG A 58 0.65 -1.51 4.30
N PHE A 59 1.15 -0.60 3.46
CA PHE A 59 2.55 -0.19 3.47
C PHE A 59 2.95 0.51 4.78
N ALA A 60 2.00 1.19 5.43
CA ALA A 60 2.24 1.80 6.74
C ALA A 60 2.44 0.78 7.88
N LEU A 61 2.12 -0.51 7.65
CA LEU A 61 2.35 -1.59 8.61
C LEU A 61 3.78 -2.13 8.56
N TYR A 62 4.57 -1.74 7.54
CA TYR A 62 5.96 -2.18 7.48
C TYR A 62 6.80 -1.49 8.55
N GLU A 63 7.53 -2.30 9.30
CA GLU A 63 8.54 -1.86 10.25
C GLU A 63 9.86 -2.56 9.92
N THR A 64 10.96 -1.82 9.97
CA THR A 64 12.29 -2.41 9.80
C THR A 64 12.60 -3.35 10.95
N GLY A 65 12.99 -4.59 10.65
CA GLY A 65 13.23 -5.64 11.63
C GLY A 65 12.01 -6.54 11.90
N MET A 66 10.85 -6.24 11.32
CA MET A 66 9.66 -7.08 11.40
C MET A 66 9.79 -8.31 10.49
N THR A 67 9.28 -9.46 10.91
CA THR A 67 9.20 -10.63 10.03
C THR A 67 8.03 -10.53 9.05
N VAL A 68 8.13 -11.21 7.91
CA VAL A 68 7.01 -11.35 6.97
C VAL A 68 5.79 -11.93 7.70
N ALA A 69 5.98 -12.91 8.59
CA ALA A 69 4.89 -13.45 9.40
C ALA A 69 4.17 -12.38 10.24
N ALA A 70 4.92 -11.51 10.92
CA ALA A 70 4.36 -10.44 11.74
C ALA A 70 3.63 -9.39 10.89
N PHE A 71 4.15 -9.06 9.70
CA PHE A 71 3.47 -8.18 8.74
C PHE A 71 2.12 -8.76 8.28
N ILE A 72 2.06 -10.06 7.98
CA ILE A 72 0.80 -10.73 7.62
C ILE A 72 -0.17 -10.74 8.81
N ALA A 73 0.32 -10.99 10.02
CA ALA A 73 -0.48 -10.95 11.24
C ALA A 73 -1.08 -9.56 11.51
N ALA A 74 -0.36 -8.49 11.14
CA ALA A 74 -0.83 -7.11 11.22
C ALA A 74 -1.88 -6.74 10.15
N GLY A 75 -2.20 -7.64 9.21
CA GLY A 75 -3.15 -7.39 8.12
C GLY A 75 -2.50 -7.04 6.78
N GLY A 76 -1.18 -7.15 6.68
CA GLY A 76 -0.44 -7.11 5.42
C GLY A 76 -0.71 -8.33 4.54
N GLN A 77 -0.28 -8.30 3.28
CA GLN A 77 -0.42 -9.42 2.36
C GLN A 77 0.92 -9.81 1.73
N ARG A 78 1.11 -11.10 1.44
CA ARG A 78 2.34 -11.61 0.80
C ARG A 78 2.57 -11.00 -0.58
N ILE A 79 1.49 -10.66 -1.29
CA ILE A 79 1.57 -9.98 -2.59
C ILE A 79 2.17 -8.58 -2.46
N ASP A 80 1.91 -7.87 -1.35
CA ASP A 80 2.51 -6.57 -1.10
C ASP A 80 4.01 -6.73 -0.87
N VAL A 81 4.40 -7.71 -0.04
CA VAL A 81 5.82 -8.00 0.23
C VAL A 81 6.58 -8.28 -1.07
N ALA A 82 6.04 -9.13 -1.94
CA ALA A 82 6.65 -9.44 -3.22
C ALA A 82 6.72 -8.20 -4.14
N TYR A 83 5.65 -7.42 -4.22
CA TYR A 83 5.62 -6.20 -5.03
C TYR A 83 6.62 -5.16 -4.51
N ASP A 84 6.62 -4.88 -3.21
CA ASP A 84 7.45 -3.87 -2.58
C ASP A 84 8.93 -4.28 -2.59
N ALA A 85 9.24 -5.57 -2.48
CA ALA A 85 10.60 -6.09 -2.67
C ALA A 85 11.06 -5.95 -4.13
N ALA A 86 10.20 -6.27 -5.10
CA ALA A 86 10.53 -6.13 -6.53
C ALA A 86 10.74 -4.66 -6.95
N HIS A 87 10.03 -3.73 -6.32
CA HIS A 87 10.16 -2.28 -6.59
C HIS A 87 11.22 -1.59 -5.72
N GLY A 88 11.92 -2.33 -4.85
CA GLY A 88 12.96 -1.79 -3.98
C GLY A 88 12.45 -0.87 -2.87
N PHE A 89 11.17 -0.96 -2.50
CA PHE A 89 10.61 -0.22 -1.37
C PHE A 89 10.92 -0.89 -0.03
N ILE A 90 11.05 -2.21 -0.05
CA ILE A 90 11.51 -3.01 1.08
C ILE A 90 12.58 -3.98 0.59
N ARG A 91 13.36 -4.50 1.54
CA ARG A 91 14.24 -5.64 1.36
C ARG A 91 13.78 -6.76 2.28
N VAL A 92 13.83 -7.98 1.79
CA VAL A 92 13.45 -9.17 2.56
C VAL A 92 14.67 -10.07 2.65
N ASP A 93 15.24 -10.19 3.84
CA ASP A 93 16.39 -11.04 4.11
C ASP A 93 15.93 -12.40 4.65
N PRO A 94 16.63 -13.50 4.33
CA PRO A 94 16.35 -14.81 4.93
C PRO A 94 16.51 -14.73 6.46
N ALA A 95 15.67 -15.45 7.19
CA ALA A 95 15.87 -15.63 8.62
C ALA A 95 17.25 -16.28 8.83
N ALA A 96 18.10 -15.65 9.63
CA ALA A 96 19.36 -16.24 10.07
C ALA A 96 19.11 -17.35 11.08
#